data_AF-A0A0D6JN67-F1
#
_entry.id   AF-A0A0D6JN67-F1
#
_cell.length_a   1.000
_cell.length_b   1.000
_cell.length_c   1.000
_cell.angle_alpha   90.00
_cell.angle_beta   90.00
_cell.angle_gamma   90.00
#
_symmetry.space_group_name_H-M   'P 1'
#
loop_
_entity.id
_entity.type
_entity.pdbx_description
1 polymer ?
#
loop_
_entity_poly.entity_id
_entity_poly.type
_entity_poly.pdbx_seq_one_letter_code
_entity_poly.pdbx_strand_id
1 'polypeptide(L)'
;MNRENRIAVVLLVLGVALLANPLYLYPDGVSYEKTYTYEASAVDYLPHTSDTFYRVKSCGWNPLQSAECVPIIDMARGDPVEVELDPDRDVYSEFWSFDYVRTDGRYFEPNATLDGRTLTLSVDPVPTETVKRNLSEDLDESPRYVREAVRNGTSTVTEEDAYEARSHYVESDGRYYVVEPVESERAPTGWGWKAPSDAAIDAMRLAAWIGGVACIWRAGEWTERGR
;
A
#
# COMPACT_ATOMS: atom_id res chain seq x y z
N MET A 1 42.12 -2.51 -47.69
CA MET A 1 40.74 -1.99 -47.58
C MET A 1 40.74 -0.53 -47.98
N ASN A 2 40.08 -0.18 -49.10
CA ASN A 2 40.02 1.20 -49.59
C ASN A 2 39.24 2.10 -48.62
N ARG A 3 39.48 3.41 -48.72
CA ARG A 3 38.89 4.44 -47.85
C ARG A 3 37.36 4.37 -47.82
N GLU A 4 36.74 4.05 -48.95
CA GLU A 4 35.29 3.90 -49.10
C GLU A 4 34.74 2.74 -48.26
N ASN A 5 35.40 1.59 -48.27
CA ASN A 5 34.99 0.43 -47.46
C ASN A 5 35.15 0.68 -45.95
N ARG A 6 36.14 1.49 -45.54
CA ARG A 6 36.27 1.93 -44.13
C ARG A 6 35.10 2.81 -43.70
N ILE A 7 34.69 3.75 -44.56
CA ILE A 7 33.55 4.63 -44.29
C ILE A 7 32.25 3.82 -44.19
N ALA A 8 32.05 2.87 -45.10
CA ALA A 8 30.88 2.00 -45.08
C ALA A 8 30.78 1.16 -43.80
N VAL A 9 31.90 0.55 -43.35
CA VAL A 9 31.92 -0.21 -42.08
C VAL A 9 31.60 0.68 -40.88
N VAL A 10 32.16 1.89 -40.82
CA VAL A 10 31.87 2.83 -39.72
C VAL A 10 30.38 3.22 -39.70
N LEU A 11 29.81 3.55 -40.86
CA LEU A 11 28.39 3.89 -40.97
C LEU A 11 27.48 2.72 -40.61
N LEU A 12 27.87 1.50 -40.97
CA LEU A 12 27.12 0.29 -40.62
C LEU A 12 27.14 0.02 -39.11
N VAL A 13 28.31 0.11 -38.48
CA VAL A 13 28.43 -0.04 -37.02
C VAL A 13 27.64 1.06 -36.29
N LEU A 14 27.73 2.29 -36.75
CA LEU A 14 26.99 3.42 -36.16
C LEU A 14 25.48 3.28 -36.36
N GLY A 15 25.04 2.80 -37.53
CA GLY A 15 23.64 2.54 -37.82
C GLY A 15 23.07 1.41 -36.95
N VAL A 16 23.80 0.31 -36.78
CA VAL A 16 23.42 -0.79 -35.88
C VAL A 16 23.39 -0.32 -34.42
N ALA A 17 24.36 0.47 -33.99
CA ALA A 17 24.37 1.06 -32.64
C ALA A 17 23.17 1.98 -32.41
N LEU A 18 22.80 2.81 -33.38
CA LEU A 18 21.61 3.69 -33.32
C LEU A 18 20.30 2.91 -33.32
N LEU A 19 20.21 1.80 -34.06
CA LEU A 19 19.03 0.93 -34.03
C LEU A 19 18.93 0.11 -32.75
N ALA A 20 20.07 -0.28 -32.16
CA ALA A 20 20.12 -0.95 -30.86
C ALA A 20 19.94 0.03 -29.69
N ASN A 21 20.07 1.33 -29.94
CA ASN A 21 19.99 2.39 -28.94
C ASN A 21 18.73 2.37 -28.05
N PRO A 22 17.51 2.05 -28.54
CA PRO A 22 16.33 1.93 -27.69
C PRO A 22 16.44 0.85 -26.60
N LEU A 23 17.39 -0.09 -26.72
CA LEU A 23 17.67 -1.12 -25.71
C LEU A 23 18.67 -0.64 -24.63
N TYR A 24 19.37 0.48 -24.85
CA TYR A 24 20.47 0.94 -23.98
C TYR A 24 20.30 2.39 -23.47
N LEU A 25 19.58 3.26 -24.18
CA LEU A 25 19.18 4.57 -23.67
C LEU A 25 17.93 4.40 -22.79
N TYR A 26 18.12 4.56 -21.49
CA TYR A 26 17.17 4.25 -20.41
C TYR A 26 16.99 2.74 -20.22
N PRO A 27 18.01 2.02 -19.69
CA PRO A 27 17.76 0.71 -19.12
C PRO A 27 16.69 0.84 -18.03
N ASP A 28 15.87 -0.19 -17.85
CA ASP A 28 15.05 -0.37 -16.65
C ASP A 28 15.95 -0.15 -15.42
N GLY A 29 15.88 1.03 -14.80
CA GLY A 29 16.91 1.45 -13.85
C GLY A 29 17.03 2.94 -13.57
N VAL A 30 16.08 3.78 -14.01
CA VAL A 30 15.90 5.09 -13.37
C VAL A 30 15.50 4.81 -11.92
N SER A 31 16.37 5.13 -10.97
CA SER A 31 15.99 5.14 -9.55
C SER A 31 14.92 6.20 -9.38
N TYR A 32 13.85 5.85 -8.69
CA TYR A 32 12.81 6.79 -8.32
C TYR A 32 12.75 6.80 -6.80
N GLU A 33 12.59 8.00 -6.25
CA GLU A 33 12.16 8.19 -4.88
C GLU A 33 10.68 8.52 -4.93
N LYS A 34 9.91 7.80 -4.13
CA LYS A 34 8.49 8.08 -3.95
C LYS A 34 8.34 8.82 -2.63
N THR A 35 7.51 9.85 -2.62
CA THR A 35 7.16 10.59 -1.40
C THR A 35 5.67 10.48 -1.16
N TYR A 36 5.28 10.38 0.09
CA TYR A 36 3.91 10.33 0.56
C TYR A 36 3.62 11.58 1.38
N THR A 37 2.54 12.28 1.05
CA THR A 37 2.01 13.36 1.89
C THR A 37 0.86 12.82 2.70
N TYR A 38 1.00 12.92 4.01
CA TYR A 38 0.02 12.55 5.01
C TYR A 38 -0.73 13.77 5.51
N GLU A 39 -2.04 13.63 5.69
CA GLU A 39 -2.90 14.64 6.30
C GLU A 39 -3.53 14.07 7.56
N ALA A 40 -3.60 14.88 8.62
CA ALA A 40 -4.24 14.53 9.87
C ALA A 40 -5.62 15.19 9.97
N SER A 41 -6.65 14.37 10.14
CA SER A 41 -8.04 14.80 10.34
C SER A 41 -8.54 14.38 11.71
N ALA A 42 -9.06 15.33 12.49
CA ALA A 42 -9.72 15.02 13.75
C ALA A 42 -11.05 14.29 13.50
N VAL A 43 -11.30 13.21 14.23
CA VAL A 43 -12.51 12.40 14.07
C VAL A 43 -13.17 12.05 15.41
N ASP A 44 -14.50 12.01 15.40
CA ASP A 44 -15.30 11.57 16.55
C ASP A 44 -15.82 10.14 16.40
N TYR A 45 -15.37 9.42 15.37
CA TYR A 45 -15.79 8.06 15.04
C TYR A 45 -14.57 7.14 14.86
N LEU A 46 -14.78 5.84 14.98
CA LEU A 46 -13.77 4.85 14.62
C LEU A 46 -13.66 4.80 13.08
N PRO A 47 -12.52 5.21 12.51
CA PRO A 47 -12.29 5.14 11.06
C PRO A 47 -12.21 3.69 10.59
N HIS A 48 -12.31 3.50 9.28
CA HIS A 48 -12.10 2.20 8.64
C HIS A 48 -10.65 2.09 8.15
N THR A 49 -9.71 1.94 9.09
CA THR A 49 -8.29 1.67 8.78
C THR A 49 -8.05 0.16 8.63
N SER A 50 -6.92 -0.22 8.04
CA SER A 50 -6.56 -1.65 7.93
C SER A 50 -6.51 -2.33 9.31
N ASP A 51 -5.92 -1.67 10.31
CA ASP A 51 -5.81 -2.22 11.67
C ASP A 51 -7.18 -2.38 12.35
N THR A 52 -7.97 -1.29 12.38
CA THR A 52 -9.32 -1.30 12.97
C THR A 52 -10.25 -2.29 12.27
N PHE A 53 -10.10 -2.50 10.95
CA PHE A 53 -10.89 -3.47 10.20
C PHE A 53 -10.67 -4.91 10.66
N TYR A 54 -9.42 -5.29 10.99
CA TYR A 54 -9.13 -6.64 11.47
C TYR A 54 -9.51 -6.82 12.94
N ARG A 55 -9.40 -5.76 13.75
CA ARG A 55 -9.66 -5.81 15.19
C ARG A 55 -11.13 -5.65 15.57
N VAL A 56 -11.95 -5.05 14.70
CA VAL A 56 -13.40 -4.83 14.95
C VAL A 56 -14.25 -5.57 13.93
N LYS A 57 -14.97 -6.58 14.39
CA LYS A 57 -15.99 -7.26 13.58
C LYS A 57 -17.31 -6.49 13.61
N SER A 58 -17.78 -6.03 12.45
CA SER A 58 -19.16 -5.55 12.33
C SER A 58 -20.10 -6.75 12.14
N CYS A 59 -21.23 -6.74 12.84
CA CYS A 59 -22.33 -7.69 12.67
C CYS A 59 -23.67 -6.94 12.68
N GLY A 60 -24.56 -7.26 11.74
CA GLY A 60 -25.89 -6.64 11.65
C GLY A 60 -26.93 -7.58 11.05
N TRP A 61 -28.21 -7.33 11.32
CA TRP A 61 -29.33 -8.16 10.86
C TRP A 61 -29.85 -7.80 9.47
N ASN A 62 -29.55 -6.61 8.94
CA ASN A 62 -30.12 -6.13 7.68
C ASN A 62 -29.07 -5.42 6.79
N PRO A 63 -28.47 -6.13 5.82
CA PRO A 63 -28.55 -7.58 5.63
C PRO A 63 -27.75 -8.34 6.69
N LEU A 64 -28.12 -9.60 6.96
CA LEU A 64 -27.27 -10.51 7.73
C LEU A 64 -25.93 -10.67 7.01
N GLN A 65 -24.85 -10.19 7.64
CA GLN A 65 -23.53 -10.12 7.01
C GLN A 65 -22.87 -11.50 6.85
N SER A 66 -23.10 -12.41 7.79
CA SER A 66 -22.59 -13.77 7.77
C SER A 66 -23.31 -14.65 8.80
N ALA A 67 -23.25 -15.97 8.65
CA ALA A 67 -23.87 -16.92 9.60
C ALA A 67 -23.25 -16.84 11.00
N GLU A 68 -21.95 -16.57 11.10
CA GLU A 68 -21.22 -16.31 12.35
C GLU A 68 -21.77 -15.09 13.12
N CYS A 69 -22.43 -14.13 12.45
CA CYS A 69 -23.01 -12.97 13.13
C CYS A 69 -24.31 -13.30 13.86
N VAL A 70 -25.02 -14.38 13.51
CA VAL A 70 -26.26 -14.76 14.19
C VAL A 70 -26.04 -14.99 15.69
N PRO A 71 -25.15 -15.91 16.13
CA PRO A 71 -24.93 -16.14 17.55
C PRO A 71 -24.36 -14.90 18.25
N ILE A 72 -23.51 -14.12 17.58
CA ILE A 72 -22.95 -12.88 18.13
C ILE A 72 -24.04 -11.87 18.47
N ILE A 73 -25.04 -11.70 17.59
CA ILE A 73 -26.13 -10.77 17.84
C ILE A 73 -27.04 -11.28 18.98
N ASP A 74 -27.25 -12.59 19.08
CA ASP A 74 -28.02 -13.18 20.18
C ASP A 74 -27.28 -12.98 21.53
N MET A 75 -25.96 -13.20 21.58
CA MET A 75 -25.14 -12.87 22.75
C MET A 75 -25.22 -11.39 23.14
N ALA A 76 -25.20 -10.48 22.15
CA ALA A 76 -25.33 -9.04 22.39
C ALA A 76 -26.72 -8.61 22.92
N ARG A 77 -27.73 -9.49 22.82
CA ARG A 77 -29.07 -9.32 23.41
C ARG A 77 -29.17 -9.91 24.82
N GLY A 78 -28.15 -10.64 25.28
CA GLY A 78 -28.07 -11.23 26.61
C GLY A 78 -28.19 -12.75 26.64
N ASP A 79 -28.20 -13.42 25.49
CA ASP A 79 -28.30 -14.88 25.40
C ASP A 79 -26.91 -15.48 25.14
N PRO A 80 -26.15 -15.90 26.18
CA PRO A 80 -24.85 -16.54 25.99
C PRO A 80 -24.98 -17.85 25.22
N VAL A 81 -23.92 -18.23 24.50
CA VAL A 81 -23.85 -19.51 23.80
C VAL A 81 -23.05 -20.50 24.63
N GLU A 82 -23.71 -21.56 25.08
CA GLU A 82 -23.09 -22.64 25.84
C GLU A 82 -22.88 -23.86 24.96
N VAL A 83 -21.67 -24.42 25.01
CA VAL A 83 -21.29 -25.62 24.26
C VAL A 83 -20.62 -26.61 25.21
N GLU A 84 -21.19 -27.81 25.31
CA GLU A 84 -20.55 -28.92 26.03
C GLU A 84 -19.47 -29.54 25.16
N LEU A 85 -18.23 -29.59 25.68
CA LEU A 85 -17.07 -30.06 24.95
C LEU A 85 -16.89 -31.57 25.08
N ASP A 86 -16.49 -32.20 23.98
CA ASP A 86 -16.11 -33.61 23.95
C ASP A 86 -14.79 -33.81 24.75
N PRO A 87 -14.73 -34.76 25.70
CA PRO A 87 -13.55 -35.02 26.50
C PRO A 87 -12.29 -35.39 25.72
N ASP A 88 -12.43 -35.91 24.50
CA ASP A 88 -11.28 -36.37 23.69
C ASP A 88 -10.75 -35.28 22.74
N ARG A 89 -11.34 -34.08 22.74
CA ARG A 89 -11.00 -33.00 21.81
C ARG A 89 -10.17 -31.91 22.51
N ASP A 90 -8.93 -31.73 22.05
CA ASP A 90 -8.09 -30.62 22.48
C ASP A 90 -8.73 -29.26 22.15
N VAL A 91 -8.75 -28.38 23.15
CA VAL A 91 -9.28 -27.01 23.04
C VAL A 91 -8.10 -26.05 22.85
N TYR A 92 -7.78 -25.74 21.61
CA TYR A 92 -6.87 -24.64 21.28
C TYR A 92 -7.72 -23.36 21.21
N SER A 93 -7.38 -22.29 21.94
CA SER A 93 -8.29 -21.14 21.99
C SER A 93 -7.64 -19.77 21.86
N GLU A 94 -7.58 -19.32 20.61
CA GLU A 94 -8.20 -18.04 20.26
C GLU A 94 -9.63 -18.37 19.78
N PHE A 95 -10.63 -18.20 20.65
CA PHE A 95 -12.05 -18.41 20.27
C PHE A 95 -12.60 -17.28 19.40
N TRP A 96 -11.88 -16.16 19.37
CA TRP A 96 -12.23 -14.93 18.69
C TRP A 96 -11.03 -14.46 17.89
N SER A 97 -11.26 -14.04 16.64
CA SER A 97 -10.22 -13.50 15.76
C SER A 97 -10.21 -11.96 15.72
N PHE A 98 -10.96 -11.34 16.62
CA PHE A 98 -11.18 -9.90 16.72
C PHE A 98 -11.28 -9.50 18.19
N ASP A 99 -10.89 -8.27 18.49
CA ASP A 99 -10.90 -7.72 19.85
C ASP A 99 -12.28 -7.18 20.22
N TYR A 100 -13.02 -6.67 19.23
CA TYR A 100 -14.33 -6.06 19.44
C TYR A 100 -15.35 -6.48 18.39
N VAL A 101 -16.62 -6.47 18.78
CA VAL A 101 -17.76 -6.59 17.88
C VAL A 101 -18.56 -5.30 17.92
N ARG A 102 -19.00 -4.83 16.75
CA ARG A 102 -20.03 -3.80 16.63
C ARG A 102 -21.35 -4.41 16.14
N THR A 103 -22.40 -4.31 16.95
CA THR A 103 -23.77 -4.71 16.56
C THR A 103 -24.81 -3.77 17.14
N ASP A 104 -25.88 -3.51 16.39
CA ASP A 104 -26.94 -2.55 16.74
C ASP A 104 -26.42 -1.19 17.22
N GLY A 105 -25.33 -0.71 16.60
CA GLY A 105 -24.69 0.57 16.92
C GLY A 105 -23.88 0.61 18.22
N ARG A 106 -23.81 -0.51 18.96
CA ARG A 106 -23.06 -0.64 20.22
C ARG A 106 -21.82 -1.51 20.00
N TYR A 107 -20.85 -1.37 20.91
CA TYR A 107 -19.63 -2.16 20.92
C TYR A 107 -19.67 -3.18 22.05
N PHE A 108 -19.08 -4.33 21.79
CA PHE A 108 -18.95 -5.42 22.73
C PHE A 108 -17.56 -6.02 22.66
N GLU A 109 -17.05 -6.46 23.79
CA GLU A 109 -15.82 -7.23 23.91
C GLU A 109 -16.18 -8.72 24.01
N PRO A 110 -15.63 -9.58 23.15
CA PRO A 110 -15.87 -11.00 23.22
C PRO A 110 -15.28 -11.60 24.48
N ASN A 111 -16.01 -12.53 25.10
CA ASN A 111 -15.59 -13.21 26.31
C ASN A 111 -15.85 -14.71 26.17
N ALA A 112 -14.95 -15.51 26.75
CA ALA A 112 -15.02 -16.96 26.71
C ALA A 112 -14.58 -17.52 28.06
N THR A 113 -15.46 -18.28 28.72
CA THR A 113 -15.17 -18.93 29.99
C THR A 113 -15.38 -20.44 29.85
N LEU A 114 -14.41 -21.21 30.33
CA LEU A 114 -14.50 -22.66 30.39
C LEU A 114 -14.66 -23.09 31.85
N ASP A 115 -15.83 -23.62 32.20
CA ASP A 115 -16.10 -24.22 33.50
C ASP A 115 -16.30 -25.73 33.36
N GLY A 116 -15.32 -26.50 33.82
CA GLY A 116 -15.28 -27.95 33.62
C GLY A 116 -15.26 -28.32 32.13
N ARG A 117 -16.42 -28.73 31.60
CA ARG A 117 -16.62 -29.11 30.19
C ARG A 117 -17.54 -28.17 29.43
N THR A 118 -18.04 -27.12 30.07
CA THR A 118 -18.95 -26.18 29.45
C THR A 118 -18.18 -24.94 29.03
N LEU A 119 -18.04 -24.75 27.72
CA LEU A 119 -17.56 -23.51 27.14
C LEU A 119 -18.75 -22.55 27.02
N THR A 120 -18.64 -21.41 27.69
CA THR A 120 -19.60 -20.31 27.58
C THR A 120 -18.96 -19.19 26.78
N LEU A 121 -19.57 -18.87 25.64
CA LEU A 121 -19.24 -17.71 24.83
C LEU A 121 -20.25 -16.60 25.14
N SER A 122 -19.73 -15.40 25.33
CA SER A 122 -20.54 -14.21 25.59
C SER A 122 -19.88 -12.99 24.99
N VAL A 123 -20.60 -11.86 24.96
CA VAL A 123 -20.04 -10.57 24.57
C VAL A 123 -20.48 -9.54 25.61
N ASP A 124 -19.51 -8.80 26.13
CA ASP A 124 -19.74 -7.84 27.21
C ASP A 124 -19.83 -6.43 26.63
N PRO A 125 -20.82 -5.60 27.02
CA PRO A 125 -20.99 -4.26 26.46
C PRO A 125 -19.83 -3.36 26.85
N VAL A 126 -19.22 -2.67 25.88
CA VAL A 126 -18.09 -1.77 26.08
C VAL A 126 -18.42 -0.37 25.56
N PRO A 127 -18.09 0.70 26.31
CA PRO A 127 -18.26 2.07 25.85
C PRO A 127 -17.44 2.34 24.57
N THR A 128 -18.01 3.08 23.61
CA THR A 128 -17.31 3.45 22.37
C THR A 128 -15.98 4.14 22.64
N GLU A 129 -15.89 4.95 23.69
CA GLU A 129 -14.66 5.65 24.06
C GLU A 129 -13.52 4.70 24.46
N THR A 130 -13.85 3.61 25.16
CA THR A 130 -12.87 2.56 25.49
C THR A 130 -12.34 1.91 24.22
N VAL A 131 -13.22 1.62 23.25
CA VAL A 131 -12.81 1.03 21.97
C VAL A 131 -11.92 1.97 21.19
N LYS A 132 -12.26 3.27 21.12
CA LYS A 132 -11.41 4.28 20.46
C LYS A 132 -10.02 4.31 21.06
N ARG A 133 -9.91 4.36 22.39
CA ARG A 133 -8.63 4.38 23.10
C ARG A 133 -7.79 3.12 22.87
N ASN A 134 -8.41 1.94 22.92
CA ASN A 134 -7.69 0.68 22.80
C ASN A 134 -7.24 0.37 21.36
N LEU A 135 -7.91 0.98 20.36
CA LEU A 135 -7.57 0.85 18.95
C LEU A 135 -6.71 1.99 18.42
N SER A 136 -6.58 3.10 19.16
CA SER A 136 -5.69 4.18 18.80
C SER A 136 -4.26 3.89 19.26
N GLU A 137 -3.29 4.24 18.42
CA GLU A 137 -1.89 4.33 18.82
C GLU A 137 -1.68 5.59 19.66
N ASP A 138 -0.76 5.53 20.62
CA ASP A 138 -0.27 6.73 21.29
C ASP A 138 0.54 7.56 20.29
N LEU A 139 0.21 8.85 20.15
CA LEU A 139 0.91 9.74 19.23
C LEU A 139 2.43 9.75 19.48
N ASP A 140 2.88 9.67 20.74
CA ASP A 140 4.30 9.72 21.06
C ASP A 140 5.04 8.45 20.62
N GLU A 141 4.35 7.32 20.50
CA GLU A 141 4.88 6.05 19.99
C GLU A 141 4.80 5.96 18.45
N SER A 142 3.92 6.74 17.81
CA SER A 142 3.77 6.76 16.36
C SER A 142 5.02 7.28 15.61
N PRO A 143 5.18 6.96 14.31
CA PRO A 143 6.28 7.47 13.50
C PRO A 143 6.34 9.00 13.45
N ARG A 144 7.53 9.54 13.19
CA ARG A 144 7.77 11.00 13.19
C ARG A 144 6.85 11.75 12.22
N TYR A 145 6.62 11.23 11.02
CA TYR A 145 5.75 11.87 10.03
C TYR A 145 4.28 11.89 10.47
N VAL A 146 3.83 10.90 11.25
CA VAL A 146 2.48 10.89 11.84
C VAL A 146 2.36 11.99 12.90
N ARG A 147 3.36 12.09 13.79
CA ARG A 147 3.42 13.16 14.79
C ARG A 147 3.45 14.56 14.17
N GLU A 148 4.25 14.72 13.11
CA GLU A 148 4.35 15.98 12.37
C GLU A 148 3.02 16.31 11.68
N ALA A 149 2.33 15.33 11.10
CA ALA A 149 1.02 15.54 10.49
C ALA A 149 -0.02 15.97 11.52
N VAL A 150 -0.11 15.33 12.69
CA VAL A 150 -1.06 15.74 13.75
C VAL A 150 -0.75 17.14 14.28
N ARG A 151 0.53 17.51 14.39
CA ARG A 151 0.95 18.82 14.91
C ARG A 151 0.77 19.95 13.90
N ASN A 152 1.05 19.69 12.61
CA ASN A 152 1.13 20.72 11.57
C ASN A 152 -0.03 20.65 10.55
N GLY A 153 -0.91 19.66 10.66
CA GLY A 153 -1.97 19.34 9.70
C GLY A 153 -1.52 18.37 8.60
N THR A 154 -0.27 18.50 8.12
CA THR A 154 0.28 17.63 7.07
C THR A 154 1.76 17.31 7.30
N SER A 155 2.23 16.19 6.76
CA SER A 155 3.65 15.83 6.72
C SER A 155 3.99 15.10 5.43
N THR A 156 5.17 15.35 4.86
CA THR A 156 5.67 14.64 3.68
C THR A 156 6.87 13.79 4.04
N VAL A 157 6.89 12.53 3.57
CA VAL A 157 7.90 11.54 3.92
C VAL A 157 8.27 10.71 2.68
N THR A 158 9.51 10.24 2.60
CA THR A 158 9.98 9.39 1.50
C THR A 158 9.58 7.94 1.72
N GLU A 159 9.54 7.14 0.66
CA GLU A 159 9.18 5.71 0.71
C GLU A 159 10.16 4.87 1.53
N GLU A 160 11.40 5.33 1.71
CA GLU A 160 12.34 4.67 2.64
C GLU A 160 11.87 4.77 4.10
N ASP A 161 11.36 5.94 4.50
CA ASP A 161 10.87 6.21 5.85
C ASP A 161 9.41 5.76 6.06
N ALA A 162 8.64 5.67 4.97
CA ALA A 162 7.28 5.15 4.93
C ALA A 162 7.19 4.04 3.86
N TYR A 163 7.72 2.87 4.21
CA TYR A 163 7.79 1.70 3.32
C TYR A 163 6.43 1.31 2.74
N GLU A 164 5.34 1.50 3.49
CA GLU A 164 3.97 1.32 3.02
C GLU A 164 3.06 2.49 3.41
N ALA A 165 2.27 2.95 2.45
CA ALA A 165 1.24 3.96 2.66
C ALA A 165 0.07 3.37 3.46
N ARG A 166 0.15 3.47 4.79
CA ARG A 166 -0.88 2.99 5.73
C ARG A 166 -1.54 4.16 6.45
N SER A 167 -2.82 4.00 6.79
CA SER A 167 -3.54 4.98 7.61
C SER A 167 -3.34 4.66 9.09
N HIS A 168 -3.09 5.68 9.89
CA HIS A 168 -2.92 5.58 11.35
C HIS A 168 -4.13 6.17 12.06
N TYR A 169 -4.52 5.56 13.18
CA TYR A 169 -5.52 6.10 14.08
C TYR A 169 -4.84 6.38 15.41
N VAL A 170 -4.75 7.65 15.79
CA VAL A 170 -3.91 8.10 16.90
C VAL A 170 -4.69 8.96 17.88
N GLU A 171 -4.35 8.85 19.17
CA GLU A 171 -4.86 9.74 20.22
C GLU A 171 -3.83 10.83 20.55
N SER A 172 -4.29 12.08 20.67
CA SER A 172 -3.49 13.19 21.18
C SER A 172 -4.34 14.16 21.99
N ASP A 173 -3.96 14.38 23.25
CA ASP A 173 -4.64 15.26 24.21
C ASP A 173 -6.15 14.94 24.35
N GLY A 174 -6.51 13.65 24.40
CA GLY A 174 -7.90 13.20 24.50
C GLY A 174 -8.75 13.43 23.24
N ARG A 175 -8.11 13.72 22.11
CA ARG A 175 -8.74 13.82 20.78
C ARG A 175 -8.17 12.76 19.86
N TYR A 176 -9.01 12.26 18.97
CA TYR A 176 -8.63 11.22 18.02
C TYR A 176 -8.41 11.80 16.63
N TYR A 177 -7.39 11.29 15.94
CA TYR A 177 -7.03 11.69 14.59
C TYR A 177 -6.87 10.47 13.70
N VAL A 178 -7.32 10.62 12.45
CA VAL A 178 -6.93 9.75 11.35
C VAL A 178 -5.81 10.44 10.60
N VAL A 179 -4.70 9.75 10.42
CA VAL A 179 -3.59 10.23 9.61
C VAL A 179 -3.48 9.34 8.39
N GLU A 180 -3.77 9.88 7.21
CA GLU A 180 -3.87 9.09 5.98
C GLU A 180 -3.05 9.70 4.84
N PRO A 181 -2.52 8.87 3.94
CA PRO A 181 -1.80 9.34 2.76
C PRO A 181 -2.79 9.93 1.75
N VAL A 182 -2.70 11.23 1.52
CA VAL A 182 -3.61 11.97 0.61
C VAL A 182 -2.99 12.19 -0.77
N GLU A 183 -1.66 12.15 -0.87
CA GLU A 183 -0.94 12.34 -2.12
C GLU A 183 0.31 11.46 -2.15
N SER A 184 0.68 11.00 -3.34
CA SER A 184 1.97 10.36 -3.58
C SER A 184 2.61 10.91 -4.84
N GLU A 185 3.85 11.37 -4.72
CA GLU A 185 4.65 11.83 -5.85
C GLU A 185 5.80 10.85 -6.08
N ARG A 186 6.15 10.61 -7.35
CA ARG A 186 7.29 9.77 -7.73
C ARG A 186 8.27 10.63 -8.53
N ALA A 187 9.42 10.92 -7.94
CA ALA A 187 10.46 11.73 -8.54
C ALA A 187 11.68 10.87 -8.92
N PRO A 188 12.27 11.03 -10.12
CA PRO A 188 13.47 10.31 -10.51
C PRO A 188 14.70 10.80 -9.70
N THR A 189 15.42 9.88 -9.08
CA THR A 189 16.61 10.13 -8.26
C THR A 189 17.88 9.52 -8.88
N GLY A 190 18.27 9.99 -10.07
CA GLY A 190 19.50 9.56 -10.73
C GLY A 190 19.93 10.43 -11.91
N TRP A 191 21.19 10.91 -11.88
CA TRP A 191 21.90 11.76 -12.87
C TRP A 191 21.13 12.97 -13.43
N GLY A 192 20.86 13.99 -12.60
CA GLY A 192 20.81 15.44 -12.93
C GLY A 192 19.97 15.95 -14.12
N TRP A 193 19.37 15.07 -14.89
CA TRP A 193 18.53 15.31 -16.05
C TRP A 193 17.16 14.88 -15.57
N LYS A 194 16.22 15.82 -15.51
CA LYS A 194 14.80 15.46 -15.37
C LYS A 194 14.54 14.33 -16.36
N ALA A 195 13.99 13.20 -15.89
CA ALA A 195 13.55 12.15 -16.80
C ALA A 195 12.75 12.85 -17.93
N PRO A 196 13.18 12.76 -19.19
CA PRO A 196 12.46 13.39 -20.27
C PRO A 196 11.04 12.83 -20.24
N SER A 197 10.03 13.67 -20.49
CA SER A 197 8.65 13.18 -20.63
C SER A 197 8.62 12.00 -21.60
N ASP A 198 7.66 11.08 -21.45
CA ASP A 198 7.51 9.93 -22.37
C ASP A 198 7.57 10.34 -23.84
N ALA A 199 6.95 11.47 -24.20
CA ALA A 199 6.99 12.05 -25.54
C ALA A 199 8.41 12.38 -26.05
N ALA A 200 9.29 12.84 -25.17
CA ALA A 200 10.68 13.16 -25.50
C ALA A 200 11.52 11.88 -25.67
N ILE A 201 11.24 10.85 -24.85
CA ILE A 201 11.86 9.52 -24.99
C ILE A 201 11.48 8.91 -26.35
N ASP A 202 10.19 8.95 -26.70
CA ASP A 202 9.69 8.43 -27.97
C ASP A 202 10.25 9.19 -29.17
N ALA A 203 10.36 10.52 -29.09
CA ALA A 203 10.97 11.34 -30.13
C ALA A 203 12.46 10.98 -30.33
N MET A 204 13.20 10.77 -29.25
CA MET A 204 14.61 10.35 -29.31
C MET A 204 14.76 8.95 -29.91
N ARG A 205 13.88 8.01 -29.56
CA ARG A 205 13.84 6.65 -30.14
C ARG A 205 13.55 6.68 -31.64
N LEU A 206 12.57 7.47 -32.06
CA LEU A 206 12.22 7.64 -33.48
C LEU A 206 13.38 8.27 -34.26
N ALA A 207 14.02 9.31 -33.72
CA ALA A 207 15.17 9.95 -34.35
C ALA A 207 16.36 8.99 -34.49
N ALA A 208 16.65 8.19 -33.46
CA ALA A 208 17.69 7.17 -33.51
C ALA A 208 17.36 6.08 -34.53
N TRP A 209 16.09 5.67 -34.64
CA TRP A 209 15.66 4.69 -35.65
C TRP A 209 15.86 5.21 -37.07
N ILE A 210 15.38 6.43 -37.37
CA ILE A 210 15.53 7.08 -38.67
C ILE A 210 17.00 7.26 -39.01
N GLY A 211 17.81 7.76 -38.07
CA GLY A 211 19.25 7.93 -38.23
C GLY A 211 19.99 6.61 -38.47
N GLY A 212 19.59 5.55 -37.76
CA GLY A 212 20.14 4.21 -37.92
C GLY A 212 19.88 3.62 -39.31
N VAL A 213 18.63 3.69 -39.79
CA VAL A 213 18.25 3.28 -41.14
C VAL A 213 19.02 4.07 -42.21
N ALA A 214 19.12 5.40 -42.04
CA ALA A 214 19.84 6.26 -42.97
C ALA A 214 21.34 5.91 -43.04
N CYS A 215 21.97 5.60 -41.90
CA CYS A 215 23.38 5.20 -41.85
C CYS A 215 23.62 3.86 -42.52
N ILE A 216 22.76 2.86 -42.32
CA ILE A 216 22.86 1.55 -42.97
C ILE A 216 22.67 1.67 -44.47
N TRP A 217 21.65 2.42 -44.92
CA TRP A 217 21.42 2.64 -46.34
C TRP A 217 22.63 3.32 -46.99
N ARG A 218 23.16 4.37 -46.37
CA ARG A 218 24.34 5.08 -46.86
C ARG A 218 25.61 4.23 -46.82
N ALA A 219 25.74 3.31 -45.87
CA ALA A 219 26.81 2.32 -45.87
C ALA A 219 26.76 1.45 -47.13
N GLY A 220 25.56 0.96 -47.50
CA GLY A 220 25.30 0.19 -48.72
C GLY A 220 25.79 0.90 -49.99
N GLU A 221 25.37 2.16 -50.19
CA GLU A 221 25.78 2.97 -51.34
C GLU A 221 27.31 3.15 -51.45
N TRP A 222 27.99 3.29 -50.32
CA TRP A 222 29.44 3.48 -50.29
C TRP A 222 30.20 2.19 -50.58
N THR A 223 29.69 1.04 -50.13
CA THR A 223 30.23 -0.27 -50.53
C THR A 223 30.08 -0.55 -52.03
N GLU A 224 29.00 -0.06 -52.67
CA GLU A 224 28.80 -0.21 -54.12
C GLU A 224 29.76 0.64 -54.95
N ARG A 225 30.12 1.83 -54.47
CA ARG A 225 31.07 2.73 -55.15
C ARG A 225 32.54 2.28 -55.04
N GLY A 226 32.87 1.52 -53.99
CA GLY A 226 34.23 1.01 -53.76
C GLY A 226 34.51 -0.37 -54.35
N ARG A 227 33.57 -0.91 -55.17
CA ARG A 227 33.67 -2.18 -55.90
C ARG A 227 34.20 -1.95 -57.30
#